data_AF-Q4S0B8-F1
#
_entry.id   AF-Q4S0B8-F1
#
_cell.length_a   1.000
_cell.length_b   1.000
_cell.length_c   1.000
_cell.angle_alpha   90.00
_cell.angle_beta   90.00
_cell.angle_gamma   90.00
#
_symmetry.space_group_name_H-M   'P 1'
#
loop_
_entity.id
_entity.type
_entity.pdbx_description
1 polymer ?
#
loop_
_entity_poly.entity_id
_entity_poly.type
_entity_poly.pdbx_seq_one_letter_code
_entity_poly.pdbx_strand_id
1 'polypeptide(L)'
;MAVKEVIDIKEKLKKSKKFWSNLPDVLCVEERVAAGNTSDDDCWNGHTRGRYFPEVQKDGLTNQLNNPEVGVDITRPDTFIRQQIMALRVMTNKLKNAYNGNDIYFQDSSDEGSGSGSGSGCTDVCPTDADVDGVTAEAPVVEADRG
;
A
#
# COMPACT_ATOMS: atom_id res chain seq x y z
N MET A 1 31.20 18.29 13.76
CA MET A 1 30.57 16.96 13.91
C MET A 1 29.27 16.88 13.11
N ALA A 2 28.27 17.73 13.40
CA ALA A 2 26.98 17.75 12.72
C ALA A 2 27.02 17.86 11.17
N VAL A 3 27.93 18.66 10.60
CA VAL A 3 28.03 18.81 9.13
C VAL A 3 28.39 17.50 8.44
N LYS A 4 29.22 16.66 9.05
CA LYS A 4 29.63 15.36 8.49
C LYS A 4 28.46 14.38 8.44
N GLU A 5 27.61 14.38 9.46
CA GLU A 5 26.42 13.53 9.53
C GLU A 5 25.37 13.93 8.49
N VAL A 6 25.11 15.24 8.34
CA VAL A 6 24.16 15.73 7.32
C VAL A 6 24.62 15.37 5.91
N ILE A 7 25.93 15.47 5.63
CA ILE A 7 26.49 15.08 4.34
C ILE A 7 26.34 13.57 4.11
N ASP A 8 26.67 12.73 5.10
CA ASP A 8 26.54 11.28 4.99
C ASP A 8 25.09 10.85 4.72
N ILE A 9 24.12 11.43 5.45
CA ILE A 9 22.69 11.17 5.24
C ILE A 9 22.28 11.57 3.83
N LYS A 10 22.70 12.75 3.36
CA LYS A 10 22.39 13.22 1.99
C LYS A 10 22.92 12.26 0.93
N GLU A 11 24.13 11.76 1.08
CA GLU A 11 24.73 10.81 0.13
C GLU A 11 24.02 9.45 0.16
N LYS A 12 23.64 8.95 1.35
CA LYS A 12 22.83 7.72 1.47
C LYS A 12 21.46 7.87 0.82
N LEU A 13 20.78 8.99 1.05
CA LEU A 13 19.47 9.28 0.44
C LEU A 13 19.56 9.39 -1.09
N LYS A 14 20.65 9.94 -1.63
CA LYS A 14 20.88 9.96 -3.08
C LYS A 14 20.97 8.55 -3.65
N LYS A 15 21.69 7.66 -2.99
CA LYS A 15 21.84 6.25 -3.42
C LYS A 15 20.50 5.50 -3.37
N SER A 16 19.64 5.79 -2.40
CA SER A 16 18.35 5.10 -2.24
C SER A 16 17.23 5.61 -3.15
N LYS A 17 17.43 6.70 -3.92
CA LYS A 17 16.36 7.35 -4.71
C LYS A 17 15.67 6.41 -5.72
N LYS A 18 16.42 5.47 -6.30
CA LYS A 18 15.92 4.50 -7.29
C LYS A 18 15.81 3.08 -6.75
N PHE A 19 15.78 2.92 -5.43
CA PHE A 19 15.81 1.61 -4.79
C PHE A 19 14.71 0.67 -5.32
N TRP A 20 13.46 1.13 -5.39
CA TRP A 20 12.34 0.30 -5.82
C TRP A 20 12.31 -0.01 -7.32
N SER A 21 12.67 0.96 -8.17
CA SER A 21 12.73 0.75 -9.63
C SER A 21 13.88 -0.16 -10.04
N ASN A 22 15.01 -0.10 -9.31
CA ASN A 22 16.19 -0.89 -9.63
C ASN A 22 16.17 -2.28 -8.96
N LEU A 23 15.17 -2.59 -8.14
CA LEU A 23 15.09 -3.86 -7.43
C LEU A 23 15.13 -5.07 -8.38
N PRO A 24 14.37 -5.11 -9.50
CA PRO A 24 14.45 -6.21 -10.45
C PRO A 24 15.85 -6.36 -11.06
N ASP A 25 16.48 -5.25 -11.46
CA ASP A 25 17.83 -5.27 -12.06
C ASP A 25 18.87 -5.85 -11.09
N VAL A 26 18.83 -5.43 -9.82
CA VAL A 26 19.77 -5.91 -8.80
C VAL A 26 19.59 -7.41 -8.57
N LEU A 27 18.35 -7.89 -8.46
CA LEU A 27 18.08 -9.32 -8.26
C LEU A 27 18.51 -10.14 -9.49
N CYS A 28 18.21 -9.69 -10.70
CA CYS A 28 18.57 -10.39 -11.93
C CYS A 28 20.10 -10.49 -12.14
N VAL A 29 20.85 -9.47 -11.72
CA VAL A 29 22.31 -9.41 -11.87
C VAL A 29 23.05 -10.15 -10.75
N GLU A 30 22.65 -9.96 -9.48
CA GLU A 30 23.35 -10.55 -8.33
C GLU A 30 23.15 -12.08 -8.25
N GLU A 31 21.95 -12.56 -8.55
CA GLU A 31 21.62 -13.99 -8.48
C GLU A 31 22.05 -14.77 -9.75
N ARG A 32 22.66 -14.09 -10.74
CA ARG A 32 23.05 -14.66 -12.05
C ARG A 32 21.89 -15.36 -12.77
N VAL A 33 20.68 -14.83 -12.60
CA VAL A 33 19.46 -15.37 -13.23
C VAL A 33 19.44 -15.03 -14.72
N ALA A 34 19.93 -13.84 -15.08
CA ALA A 34 20.34 -13.58 -16.45
C ALA A 34 21.62 -14.38 -16.73
N ALA A 35 21.65 -15.13 -17.83
CA ALA A 35 22.91 -15.65 -18.36
C ALA A 35 23.89 -14.47 -18.39
N GLY A 36 25.12 -14.66 -17.88
CA GLY A 36 26.10 -13.59 -17.67
C GLY A 36 26.49 -12.88 -18.98
N ASN A 37 27.75 -12.47 -19.14
CA ASN A 37 28.21 -11.77 -20.36
C ASN A 37 28.21 -12.65 -21.65
N THR A 38 27.38 -13.70 -21.72
CA THR A 38 27.06 -14.48 -22.91
C THR A 38 26.18 -13.66 -23.85
N SER A 39 26.34 -13.85 -25.16
CA SER A 39 25.51 -13.22 -26.19
C SER A 39 24.02 -13.47 -25.92
N ASP A 40 23.18 -12.45 -26.16
CA ASP A 40 21.71 -12.49 -26.06
C ASP A 40 21.06 -13.73 -26.73
N ASP A 41 21.76 -14.35 -27.68
CA ASP A 41 21.29 -15.49 -28.47
C ASP A 41 21.43 -16.85 -27.75
N ASP A 42 22.13 -16.94 -26.62
CA ASP A 42 22.38 -18.21 -25.89
C ASP A 42 21.77 -18.22 -24.48
N CYS A 43 20.69 -17.48 -24.28
CA CYS A 43 19.94 -17.38 -23.02
C CYS A 43 18.72 -18.32 -23.00
N TRP A 44 18.19 -18.67 -21.83
CA TRP A 44 16.88 -19.33 -21.74
C TRP A 44 15.76 -18.29 -21.73
N ASN A 45 14.83 -18.36 -22.66
CA ASN A 45 13.75 -17.38 -22.81
C ASN A 45 12.38 -17.84 -22.27
N GLY A 46 12.33 -18.95 -21.53
CA GLY A 46 11.09 -19.55 -21.01
C GLY A 46 10.61 -20.77 -21.80
N HIS A 47 10.97 -20.88 -23.09
CA HIS A 47 10.57 -22.01 -23.94
C HIS A 47 11.75 -22.76 -24.55
N THR A 48 12.75 -22.03 -25.03
CA THR A 48 13.94 -22.59 -25.68
C THR A 48 15.18 -21.77 -25.32
N ARG A 49 16.34 -22.29 -25.70
CA ARG A 49 17.57 -21.53 -25.74
C ARG A 49 17.54 -20.60 -26.96
N GLY A 50 17.67 -19.31 -26.73
CA GLY A 50 17.54 -18.28 -27.75
C GLY A 50 17.25 -16.91 -27.15
N ARG A 51 17.09 -15.93 -28.04
CA ARG A 51 16.82 -14.56 -27.65
C ARG A 51 15.42 -14.39 -27.04
N TYR A 52 15.33 -13.52 -26.04
CA TYR A 52 14.07 -13.00 -25.52
C TYR A 52 13.65 -11.77 -26.34
N PHE A 53 12.49 -11.83 -26.98
CA PHE A 53 11.97 -10.77 -27.85
C PHE A 53 11.06 -9.75 -27.18
N PRO A 54 10.23 -10.10 -26.18
CA PRO A 54 9.35 -9.11 -25.56
C PRO A 54 10.14 -7.98 -24.89
N GLU A 55 9.57 -6.77 -24.92
CA GLU A 55 10.17 -5.62 -24.24
C GLU A 55 9.96 -5.71 -22.73
N VAL A 56 10.96 -5.21 -21.98
CA VAL A 56 10.87 -5.08 -20.53
C VAL A 56 9.76 -4.10 -20.18
N GLN A 57 8.82 -4.54 -19.35
CA GLN A 57 7.71 -3.71 -18.90
C GLN A 57 8.21 -2.57 -18.02
N LYS A 58 7.51 -1.43 -18.07
CA LYS A 58 7.86 -0.26 -17.25
C LYS A 58 7.51 -0.47 -15.78
N ASP A 59 8.15 0.33 -14.92
CA ASP A 59 7.95 0.30 -13.48
C ASP A 59 6.50 0.59 -13.06
N GLY A 60 6.06 -0.07 -11.99
CA GLY A 60 4.78 0.20 -11.33
C GLY A 60 3.62 -0.67 -11.81
N LEU A 61 2.62 -0.83 -10.93
CA LEU A 61 1.55 -1.81 -11.08
C LEU A 61 0.72 -1.63 -12.37
N THR A 62 0.44 -0.38 -12.75
CA THR A 62 -0.38 -0.07 -13.94
C THR A 62 0.27 -0.52 -15.25
N ASN A 63 1.61 -0.58 -15.29
CA ASN A 63 2.35 -1.00 -16.48
C ASN A 63 2.45 -2.53 -16.60
N GLN A 64 1.94 -3.29 -15.63
CA GLN A 64 1.96 -4.75 -15.63
C GLN A 64 0.72 -5.38 -16.29
N LEU A 65 -0.25 -4.57 -16.71
CA LEU A 65 -1.47 -5.08 -17.37
C LEU A 65 -1.17 -5.92 -18.61
N ASN A 66 -0.12 -5.53 -19.36
CA ASN A 66 0.29 -6.18 -20.61
C ASN A 66 1.57 -7.00 -20.44
N ASN A 67 1.92 -7.41 -19.21
CA ASN A 67 3.11 -8.23 -18.99
C ASN A 67 2.87 -9.63 -19.61
N PRO A 68 3.71 -10.06 -20.58
CA PRO A 68 3.54 -11.36 -21.24
C PRO A 68 3.85 -12.55 -20.32
N GLU A 69 4.66 -12.35 -19.28
CA GLU A 69 5.16 -13.43 -18.41
C GLU A 69 4.24 -13.71 -17.22
N VAL A 70 3.56 -12.68 -16.71
CA VAL A 70 2.75 -12.79 -15.49
C VAL A 70 1.48 -11.96 -15.62
N GLY A 71 0.32 -12.62 -15.46
CA GLY A 71 -0.96 -11.94 -15.33
C GLY A 71 -1.11 -11.26 -13.97
N VAL A 72 -1.20 -9.93 -13.95
CA VAL A 72 -1.33 -9.14 -12.72
C VAL A 72 -2.69 -8.44 -12.66
N ASP A 73 -3.42 -8.63 -11.56
CA ASP A 73 -4.66 -7.89 -11.30
C ASP A 73 -4.35 -6.48 -10.77
N ILE A 74 -4.33 -5.51 -11.69
CA ILE A 74 -4.04 -4.11 -11.35
C ILE A 74 -5.15 -3.43 -10.53
N THR A 75 -6.35 -4.02 -10.43
CA THR A 75 -7.51 -3.41 -9.75
C THR A 75 -7.48 -3.60 -8.24
N ARG A 76 -6.66 -4.55 -7.75
CA ARG A 76 -6.50 -4.86 -6.33
C ARG A 76 -5.06 -4.57 -5.88
N PRO A 77 -4.68 -3.28 -5.76
CA PRO A 77 -3.36 -2.93 -5.25
C PRO A 77 -3.23 -3.33 -3.78
N ASP A 78 -2.00 -3.66 -3.37
CA ASP A 78 -1.70 -4.00 -1.99
C ASP A 78 -1.99 -2.81 -1.04
N THR A 79 -2.78 -3.08 -0.01
CA THR A 79 -3.25 -2.06 0.93
C THR A 79 -2.13 -1.56 1.84
N PHE A 80 -1.19 -2.43 2.23
CA PHE A 80 -0.05 -2.07 3.07
C PHE A 80 0.92 -1.17 2.30
N ILE A 81 1.25 -1.50 1.05
CA ILE A 81 2.07 -0.64 0.19
C ILE A 81 1.41 0.73 0.01
N ARG A 82 0.08 0.77 -0.18
CA ARG A 82 -0.66 2.04 -0.32
C ARG A 82 -0.62 2.87 0.96
N GLN A 83 -0.70 2.25 2.13
CA GLN A 83 -0.52 2.94 3.42
C GLN A 83 0.88 3.55 3.55
N GLN A 84 1.92 2.81 3.19
CA GLN A 84 3.30 3.32 3.24
C GLN A 84 3.52 4.47 2.25
N ILE A 85 2.91 4.43 1.06
CA ILE A 85 2.92 5.57 0.11
C ILE A 85 2.26 6.81 0.72
N MET A 86 1.13 6.65 1.41
CA MET A 86 0.46 7.77 2.07
C MET A 86 1.29 8.34 3.23
N ALA A 87 1.89 7.49 4.05
CA ALA A 87 2.81 7.92 5.10
C ALA A 87 4.00 8.73 4.54
N LEU A 88 4.60 8.26 3.43
CA LEU A 88 5.67 8.99 2.74
C LEU A 88 5.20 10.35 2.18
N ARG A 89 3.97 10.43 1.65
CA ARG A 89 3.39 11.70 1.16
C ARG A 89 3.20 12.69 2.31
N VAL A 90 2.64 12.25 3.44
CA VAL A 90 2.47 13.07 4.65
C VAL A 90 3.81 13.60 5.13
N MET A 91 4.82 12.72 5.27
CA MET A 91 6.16 13.11 5.69
C MET A 91 6.83 14.07 4.70
N THR A 92 6.63 13.86 3.39
CA THR A 92 7.16 14.76 2.36
C THR A 92 6.55 16.16 2.46
N ASN A 93 5.24 16.25 2.73
CA ASN A 93 4.58 17.54 2.93
C ASN A 93 5.07 18.23 4.21
N LYS A 94 5.24 17.49 5.32
CA LYS A 94 5.86 18.03 6.55
C LYS A 94 7.26 18.59 6.28
N LEU A 95 8.11 17.87 5.52
CA LEU A 95 9.45 18.34 5.15
C LEU A 95 9.40 19.59 4.26
N LYS A 96 8.47 19.67 3.30
CA LYS A 96 8.26 20.87 2.47
C LYS A 96 7.83 22.08 3.30
N ASN A 97 6.91 21.89 4.24
CA ASN A 97 6.46 22.93 5.15
C ASN A 97 7.61 23.44 6.03
N ALA A 98 8.38 22.53 6.64
CA ALA A 98 9.57 22.88 7.41
C ALA A 98 10.59 23.68 6.58
N TYR A 99 10.83 23.27 5.34
CA TYR A 99 11.74 23.98 4.43
C TYR A 99 11.27 25.40 4.11
N ASN A 100 9.96 25.60 3.97
CA ASN A 100 9.36 26.91 3.69
C ASN A 100 9.15 27.78 4.96
N GLY A 101 9.45 27.25 6.15
CA GLY A 101 9.24 27.93 7.43
C GLY A 101 7.80 27.88 7.97
N ASN A 102 6.95 27.01 7.43
CA ASN A 102 5.58 26.78 7.88
C ASN A 102 5.53 25.77 9.04
N ASP A 103 4.52 25.85 9.90
CA ASP A 103 4.29 24.86 10.95
C ASP A 103 3.97 23.48 10.34
N ILE A 104 4.67 22.45 10.82
CA ILE A 104 4.56 21.06 10.38
C ILE A 104 3.39 20.32 11.05
N TYR A 105 2.84 20.84 12.14
CA TYR A 105 1.76 20.22 12.90
C TYR A 105 0.39 20.83 12.61
N PHE A 106 0.33 22.03 12.03
CA PHE A 106 -0.90 22.83 11.98
C PHE A 106 -1.89 22.45 10.86
N GLN A 107 -1.60 21.46 10.03
CA GLN A 107 -2.39 21.16 8.82
C GLN A 107 -3.03 19.76 8.77
N ASP A 108 -2.85 18.93 9.80
CA ASP A 108 -3.43 17.56 9.86
C ASP A 108 -4.75 17.51 10.67
N SER A 109 -5.18 18.65 11.23
CA SER A 109 -6.39 18.75 12.10
C SER A 109 -7.64 19.24 11.37
N SER A 110 -7.56 19.52 10.07
CA SER A 110 -8.68 20.05 9.30
C SER A 110 -8.68 19.41 7.92
N ASP A 111 -9.74 18.64 7.64
CA ASP A 111 -10.11 18.02 6.36
C ASP A 111 -9.46 16.67 6.05
N GLU A 112 -9.98 15.61 6.69
CA GLU A 112 -10.61 14.47 6.00
C GLU A 112 -11.45 13.68 7.02
N GLY A 113 -12.65 14.18 7.32
CA GLY A 113 -13.56 13.56 8.29
C GLY A 113 -14.94 14.21 8.37
N SER A 114 -15.40 14.89 7.31
CA SER A 114 -16.80 15.32 7.20
C SER A 114 -17.67 14.14 6.78
N GLY A 115 -17.94 13.24 7.74
CA GLY A 115 -19.08 12.33 7.71
C GLY A 115 -20.15 12.87 8.65
N SER A 116 -21.06 13.70 8.14
CA SER A 116 -22.25 14.16 8.86
C SER A 116 -23.16 12.96 9.20
N GLY A 117 -23.02 12.41 10.39
CA GLY A 117 -24.04 11.61 11.05
C GLY A 117 -24.93 12.52 11.88
N SER A 118 -25.95 13.11 11.27
CA SER A 118 -26.91 13.96 11.96
C SER A 118 -27.70 13.17 13.00
N GLY A 119 -27.50 13.51 14.28
CA GLY A 119 -28.45 13.20 15.34
C GLY A 119 -29.66 14.12 15.23
N SER A 120 -30.69 13.68 14.50
CA SER A 120 -32.05 14.21 14.60
C SER A 120 -32.87 13.19 15.38
N GLY A 121 -33.33 13.48 16.60
CA GLY A 121 -34.36 14.49 16.82
C GLY A 121 -35.65 13.72 17.05
N CYS A 122 -35.84 13.30 18.30
CA CYS A 122 -37.05 12.63 18.77
C CYS A 122 -38.24 13.58 18.58
N THR A 123 -39.15 13.22 17.67
CA THR A 123 -40.51 13.76 17.63
C THR A 123 -41.41 12.60 17.24
N ASP A 124 -41.89 11.86 18.23
CA ASP A 124 -43.32 11.58 18.40
C ASP A 124 -43.54 10.68 19.62
N VAL A 125 -44.12 11.30 20.65
CA VAL A 125 -44.91 10.72 21.75
C VAL A 125 -44.31 9.49 22.45
N CYS A 126 -43.61 9.74 23.55
CA CYS A 126 -43.44 8.75 24.62
C CYS A 126 -44.58 8.95 25.63
N PRO A 127 -45.55 8.04 25.77
CA PRO A 127 -46.45 8.06 26.91
C PRO A 127 -45.67 7.60 28.14
N THR A 128 -45.57 8.48 29.13
CA THR A 128 -45.33 8.07 30.51
C THR A 128 -46.54 7.28 30.97
N ASP A 129 -46.33 6.04 31.39
CA ASP A 129 -46.62 5.60 32.77
C ASP A 129 -46.60 4.07 32.86
N ALA A 130 -45.98 3.63 33.96
CA ALA A 130 -46.40 2.54 34.81
C ALA A 130 -46.50 1.11 34.21
N ASP A 131 -45.63 0.26 34.78
CA ASP A 131 -45.87 -1.15 35.09
C ASP A 131 -46.04 -2.12 33.90
N VAL A 132 -45.15 -3.10 33.80
CA VAL A 132 -45.45 -4.50 34.15
C VAL A 132 -44.22 -5.36 33.97
N ASP A 133 -43.93 -6.01 35.08
CA ASP A 133 -43.09 -7.17 35.39
C ASP A 133 -42.84 -8.19 34.26
N GLY A 134 -41.68 -8.84 34.37
CA GLY A 134 -41.04 -9.61 33.32
C GLY A 134 -41.75 -10.88 32.87
N VAL A 135 -41.43 -11.29 31.63
CA VAL A 135 -41.50 -12.69 31.21
C VAL A 135 -40.32 -13.00 30.26
N THR A 136 -39.62 -14.06 30.66
CA THR A 136 -38.50 -14.83 30.10
C THR A 136 -38.32 -14.89 28.58
N ALA A 137 -37.07 -14.78 28.11
CA ALA A 137 -36.61 -15.27 26.81
C ALA A 137 -35.85 -16.61 26.98
N GLU A 138 -36.46 -17.71 26.53
CA GLU A 138 -35.81 -19.01 26.29
C GLU A 138 -35.13 -19.01 24.91
N ALA A 139 -33.91 -19.53 24.83
CA ALA A 139 -33.11 -19.67 23.60
C ALA A 139 -33.19 -21.11 23.07
N PRO A 140 -33.26 -21.36 21.74
CA PRO A 140 -33.20 -22.72 21.22
C PRO A 140 -31.74 -23.18 21.00
N VAL A 141 -31.43 -24.37 21.52
CA VAL A 141 -30.16 -25.09 21.36
C VAL A 141 -30.26 -25.99 20.11
N VAL A 142 -29.21 -25.99 19.27
CA VAL A 142 -29.09 -26.85 18.08
C VAL A 142 -28.67 -28.26 18.50
N GLU A 143 -29.47 -29.24 18.07
CA GLU A 143 -29.34 -30.67 18.33
C GLU A 143 -28.36 -31.33 17.35
N ALA A 144 -27.51 -32.22 17.86
CA ALA A 144 -26.69 -33.14 17.09
C ALA A 144 -27.00 -34.54 17.61
N ASP A 145 -27.57 -35.39 16.76
CA ASP A 145 -27.65 -36.83 17.05
C ASP A 145 -27.14 -37.65 15.85
N ARG A 146 -26.29 -38.61 16.19
CA ARG A 146 -25.76 -39.67 15.34
C ARG A 146 -26.46 -40.95 15.76
N GLY A 147 -27.32 -41.46 14.88
CA GLY A 147 -27.77 -42.85 14.85
C GLY A 147 -27.50 -43.44 13.48
#